data_AF-A0A8S1B8N6-F1
#
_entry.id   AF-A0A8S1B8N6-F1
#
_cell.length_a   1.000
_cell.length_b   1.000
_cell.length_c   1.000
_cell.angle_alpha   90.00
_cell.angle_beta   90.00
_cell.angle_gamma   90.00
#
_symmetry.space_group_name_H-M   'P 1'
#
loop_
_entity.id
_entity.type
_entity.pdbx_description
1 polymer ?
#
loop_
_entity_poly.entity_id
_entity_poly.type
_entity_poly.pdbx_seq_one_letter_code
_entity_poly.pdbx_strand_id
1 'polypeptide(L)'
;MREIVISIFFLVAGCTGTANFDDFMGKLTPVATVPPVDSILPCTKMIYSKNPENSQCKCLDEKKTELIDIKKIKQRGNNVATIPVVVAEDASDALSLLNVTCDCGGEHFGNRAVVKLLNENYFVIYTRLSPTENEPVLATVFAKAVPAFLEIVNLVKTIPGLGNKTVGIVCSVEFDPSEASQ
;
A
#
# COMPACT_ATOMS: atom_id res chain seq x y z
N MET A 1 8.37 -9.25 -23.99
CA MET A 1 8.20 -9.83 -22.65
C MET A 1 7.58 -8.77 -21.76
N ARG A 2 6.45 -9.06 -21.10
CA ARG A 2 5.85 -8.13 -20.12
C ARG A 2 6.52 -8.43 -18.79
N GLU A 3 7.36 -7.52 -18.29
CA GLU A 3 7.75 -7.51 -16.88
C GLU A 3 6.48 -7.23 -16.07
N ILE A 4 6.00 -8.26 -15.37
CA ILE A 4 5.03 -8.08 -14.30
C ILE A 4 5.88 -7.73 -13.08
N VAL A 5 5.88 -6.46 -12.75
CA VAL A 5 6.60 -5.92 -11.60
C VAL A 5 5.75 -6.22 -10.36
N ILE A 6 6.14 -7.24 -9.59
CA ILE A 6 5.42 -7.67 -8.38
C ILE A 6 6.12 -7.12 -7.14
N SER A 7 5.36 -6.45 -6.27
CA SER A 7 5.87 -5.68 -5.13
C SER A 7 5.76 -6.45 -3.81
N ILE A 8 6.79 -6.39 -2.97
CA ILE A 8 6.81 -6.72 -1.55
C ILE A 8 6.16 -5.58 -0.77
N PHE A 9 5.36 -5.90 0.24
CA PHE A 9 4.86 -4.92 1.20
C PHE A 9 5.51 -5.14 2.58
N PHE A 10 5.94 -4.06 3.22
CA PHE A 10 6.44 -4.06 4.59
C PHE A 10 5.42 -3.32 5.44
N LEU A 11 4.71 -4.02 6.32
CA LEU A 11 3.81 -3.41 7.28
C LEU A 11 4.61 -2.89 8.46
N VAL A 12 4.54 -1.59 8.68
CA VAL A 12 5.27 -0.90 9.74
C VAL A 12 4.27 -0.37 10.76
N ALA A 13 4.44 -0.81 12.00
CA ALA A 13 3.67 -0.31 13.13
C ALA A 13 3.97 1.18 13.37
N GLY A 14 2.93 2.02 13.33
CA GLY A 14 3.05 3.43 13.69
C GLY A 14 2.92 3.63 15.21
N CYS A 15 4.02 4.08 15.85
CA CYS A 15 4.18 4.87 17.08
C CYS A 15 3.35 4.65 18.37
N THR A 16 2.25 3.88 18.42
CA THR A 16 1.40 3.81 19.63
C THR A 16 0.87 2.41 20.01
N GLY A 17 1.30 1.35 19.34
CA GLY A 17 0.88 -0.01 19.69
C GLY A 17 1.37 -1.06 18.72
N THR A 18 1.24 -2.33 19.10
CA THR A 18 1.52 -3.50 18.27
C THR A 18 0.60 -3.46 17.04
N ALA A 19 1.10 -3.05 15.87
CA ALA A 19 0.31 -3.18 14.65
C ALA A 19 0.14 -4.66 14.32
N ASN A 20 -1.11 -5.08 14.14
CA ASN A 20 -1.40 -6.44 13.73
C ASN A 20 -1.53 -6.47 12.20
N PHE A 21 -1.01 -7.51 11.58
CA PHE A 21 -1.23 -7.84 10.19
C PHE A 21 -2.72 -7.77 9.78
N ASP A 22 -3.60 -8.19 10.69
CA ASP A 22 -5.06 -8.19 10.47
C ASP A 22 -5.64 -6.78 10.28
N ASP A 23 -4.98 -5.73 10.80
CA ASP A 23 -5.48 -4.35 10.72
C ASP A 23 -5.51 -3.84 9.28
N PHE A 24 -4.64 -4.38 8.41
CA PHE A 24 -4.50 -4.04 6.99
C PHE A 24 -5.44 -4.85 6.07
N MET A 25 -6.19 -5.82 6.61
CA MET A 25 -7.07 -6.67 5.81
C MET A 25 -8.40 -5.97 5.47
N GLY A 26 -9.02 -6.43 4.40
CA GLY A 26 -10.34 -5.99 3.96
C GLY A 26 -10.32 -5.04 2.76
N LYS A 27 -11.36 -4.21 2.65
CA LYS A 27 -11.55 -3.30 1.51
C LYS A 27 -10.84 -1.98 1.80
N LEU A 28 -9.90 -1.62 0.93
CA LEU A 28 -9.19 -0.34 0.97
C LEU A 28 -9.33 0.38 -0.37
N THR A 29 -9.42 1.71 -0.32
CA THR A 29 -9.56 2.57 -1.50
C THR A 29 -8.44 3.61 -1.50
N PRO A 30 -7.68 3.80 -2.59
CA PRO A 30 -6.69 4.87 -2.66
C PRO A 30 -7.42 6.22 -2.71
N VAL A 31 -7.06 7.14 -1.82
CA VAL A 31 -7.73 8.45 -1.71
C VAL A 31 -6.82 9.61 -2.08
N ALA A 32 -5.50 9.46 -1.94
CA ALA A 32 -4.54 10.50 -2.31
C ALA A 32 -3.17 9.92 -2.68
N THR A 33 -2.40 10.72 -3.41
CA THR A 33 -1.01 10.46 -3.80
C THR A 33 -0.13 11.67 -3.54
N VAL A 34 1.11 11.43 -3.11
CA VAL A 34 2.14 12.46 -2.90
C VAL A 34 3.49 11.95 -3.44
N PRO A 35 4.10 12.59 -4.45
CA PRO A 35 3.54 13.68 -5.26
C PRO A 35 2.30 13.22 -6.07
N PRO A 36 1.55 14.15 -6.70
CA PRO A 36 0.49 13.78 -7.63
C PRO A 36 1.07 12.95 -8.77
N VAL A 37 0.37 11.90 -9.18
CA VAL A 37 0.73 11.08 -10.33
C VAL A 37 -0.23 11.33 -11.49
N ASP A 38 0.33 11.66 -12.66
CA ASP A 38 -0.45 11.95 -13.88
C ASP A 38 -1.21 10.72 -14.41
N SER A 39 -0.69 9.52 -14.13
CA SER A 39 -1.45 8.29 -14.31
C SER A 39 -2.44 8.16 -13.16
N ILE A 40 -3.67 8.63 -13.38
CA ILE A 40 -4.79 8.53 -12.44
C ILE A 40 -4.85 7.08 -11.94
N LEU A 41 -4.44 6.85 -10.69
CA LEU A 41 -4.83 5.63 -9.98
C LEU A 41 -6.37 5.68 -10.02
N PRO A 42 -7.05 4.75 -10.72
CA PRO A 42 -8.49 4.85 -10.80
C PRO A 42 -9.05 4.70 -9.39
N CYS A 43 -10.13 5.41 -9.10
CA CYS A 43 -10.85 5.26 -7.84
C CYS A 43 -11.40 3.83 -7.75
N THR A 44 -10.60 2.92 -7.20
CA THR A 44 -10.83 1.48 -7.30
C THR A 44 -10.60 0.83 -5.95
N LYS A 45 -11.62 0.14 -5.50
CA LYS A 45 -11.59 -0.67 -4.29
C LYS A 45 -10.67 -1.87 -4.50
N MET A 46 -9.74 -2.05 -3.57
CA MET A 46 -8.86 -3.20 -3.48
C MET A 46 -9.24 -4.02 -2.26
N ILE A 47 -9.31 -5.33 -2.42
CA ILE A 47 -9.54 -6.25 -1.30
C ILE A 47 -8.20 -6.90 -0.97
N TYR A 48 -7.79 -6.77 0.28
CA TYR A 48 -6.63 -7.41 0.85
C TYR A 48 -7.11 -8.57 1.73
N SER A 49 -6.63 -9.78 1.46
CA SER A 49 -7.01 -10.97 2.22
C SER A 49 -5.80 -11.87 2.43
N LYS A 50 -5.78 -12.61 3.55
CA LYS A 50 -4.76 -13.64 3.78
C LYS A 50 -4.82 -14.67 2.67
N ASN A 51 -3.67 -15.01 2.12
CA ASN A 51 -3.58 -16.15 1.22
C ASN A 51 -3.50 -17.43 2.09
N PRO A 52 -4.37 -18.42 1.88
CA PRO A 52 -4.38 -19.67 2.65
C PRO A 52 -3.20 -20.60 2.31
N GLU A 53 -2.49 -20.36 1.21
CA GLU A 53 -1.32 -21.13 0.82
C GLU A 53 -0.15 -20.83 1.76
N ASN A 54 0.34 -21.90 2.40
CA ASN A 54 1.50 -21.83 3.27
C ASN A 54 2.78 -21.90 2.42
N SER A 55 2.95 -20.94 1.53
CA SER A 55 4.13 -20.84 0.69
C SER A 55 5.33 -20.50 1.57
N GLN A 56 6.35 -21.35 1.54
CA GLN A 56 7.61 -21.07 2.24
C GLN A 56 8.32 -19.91 1.54
N CYS A 57 8.03 -18.69 1.97
CA CYS A 57 8.79 -17.51 1.57
C CYS A 57 10.14 -17.48 2.29
N LYS A 58 11.20 -17.24 1.54
CA LYS A 58 12.53 -16.94 2.08
C LYS A 58 12.85 -15.48 1.80
N CYS A 59 12.62 -14.64 2.79
CA CYS A 59 13.16 -13.28 2.81
C CYS A 59 14.49 -13.30 3.57
N LEU A 60 15.48 -12.52 3.10
CA LEU A 60 16.89 -12.57 3.55
C LEU A 60 17.12 -12.44 5.08
N ASP A 61 16.13 -12.00 5.86
CA ASP A 61 16.27 -11.72 7.30
C ASP A 61 15.49 -12.70 8.22
N GLU A 62 15.01 -13.84 7.72
CA GLU A 62 14.21 -14.83 8.48
C GLU A 62 12.94 -14.26 9.18
N LYS A 63 12.55 -13.02 8.86
CA LYS A 63 11.36 -12.38 9.41
C LYS A 63 10.11 -13.12 8.93
N LYS A 64 9.14 -13.26 9.83
CA LYS A 64 7.85 -13.90 9.55
C LYS A 64 7.18 -13.19 8.37
N THR A 65 7.12 -13.88 7.24
CA THR A 65 6.53 -13.40 6.00
C THR A 65 5.19 -14.07 5.81
N GLU A 66 4.14 -13.28 5.62
CA GLU A 66 2.80 -13.76 5.30
C GLU A 66 2.47 -13.38 3.86
N LEU A 67 1.76 -14.26 3.14
CA LEU A 67 1.26 -13.94 1.81
C LEU A 67 -0.13 -13.30 1.90
N ILE A 68 -0.36 -12.27 1.10
CA ILE A 68 -1.69 -11.71 0.90
C ILE A 68 -2.07 -11.69 -0.56
N ASP A 69 -3.36 -11.86 -0.79
CA ASP A 69 -3.98 -11.64 -2.08
C ASP A 69 -4.52 -10.22 -2.13
N ILE A 70 -4.08 -9.46 -3.14
CA ILE A 70 -4.69 -8.19 -3.54
C ILE A 70 -5.60 -8.46 -4.71
N LYS A 71 -6.90 -8.24 -4.50
CA LYS A 71 -7.90 -8.28 -5.56
C LYS A 71 -8.33 -6.87 -5.92
N LYS A 72 -8.04 -6.46 -7.15
CA LYS A 72 -8.58 -5.20 -7.69
C LYS A 72 -10.00 -5.43 -8.22
N ILE A 73 -10.99 -4.76 -7.64
CA ILE A 73 -12.39 -4.86 -8.08
C ILE A 73 -12.55 -3.95 -9.32
N LYS A 74 -12.54 -4.51 -10.53
CA LYS A 74 -12.88 -3.77 -11.76
C LYS A 74 -14.25 -4.21 -12.27
N GLN A 75 -14.92 -3.33 -13.03
CA GLN A 75 -16.17 -3.67 -13.73
C GLN A 75 -15.99 -4.78 -14.79
N ARG A 76 -14.75 -5.01 -15.28
CA ARG A 76 -14.42 -6.07 -16.24
C ARG A 76 -13.31 -6.97 -15.70
N GLY A 77 -13.71 -7.99 -14.94
CA GLY A 77 -12.82 -9.02 -14.40
C GLY A 77 -12.09 -8.62 -13.13
N ASN A 78 -11.79 -9.61 -12.30
CA ASN A 78 -10.99 -9.43 -11.09
C ASN A 78 -9.56 -9.86 -11.40
N ASN A 79 -8.60 -8.95 -11.26
CA ASN A 79 -7.20 -9.33 -11.23
C ASN A 79 -6.83 -9.57 -9.78
N VAL A 80 -6.34 -10.77 -9.49
CA VAL A 80 -5.76 -11.13 -8.18
C VAL A 80 -4.24 -11.15 -8.38
N ALA A 81 -3.53 -10.46 -7.51
CA ALA A 81 -2.09 -10.55 -7.39
C ALA A 81 -1.75 -11.01 -5.98
N THR A 82 -0.92 -12.03 -5.86
CA THR A 82 -0.40 -12.49 -4.57
C THR A 82 0.94 -11.83 -4.32
N ILE A 83 1.13 -11.35 -3.10
CA ILE A 83 2.29 -10.56 -2.71
C ILE A 83 2.78 -10.98 -1.32
N PRO A 84 4.10 -11.06 -1.10
CA PRO A 84 4.64 -11.26 0.23
C PRO A 84 4.57 -9.98 1.05
N VAL A 85 4.26 -10.17 2.32
CA VAL A 85 4.16 -9.10 3.31
C VAL A 85 4.97 -9.47 4.54
N VAL A 86 5.79 -8.53 4.98
CA VAL A 86 6.59 -8.67 6.20
C VAL A 86 6.12 -7.63 7.20
N VAL A 87 5.83 -8.06 8.43
CA VAL A 87 5.49 -7.12 9.53
C VAL A 87 6.78 -6.74 10.25
N ALA A 88 7.00 -5.44 10.40
CA ALA A 88 8.11 -4.85 11.12
C ALA A 88 7.61 -4.30 12.46
N GLU A 89 8.28 -4.69 13.54
CA GLU A 89 7.95 -4.25 14.89
C GLU A 89 8.41 -2.81 15.16
N ASP A 90 9.45 -2.33 14.47
CA ASP A 90 9.97 -0.96 14.61
C ASP A 90 9.81 -0.16 13.30
N ALA A 91 9.33 1.08 13.44
CA ALA A 91 9.23 2.05 12.37
C ALA A 91 10.57 2.67 11.96
N SER A 92 11.58 2.62 12.83
CA SER A 92 12.95 3.03 12.48
C SER A 92 13.55 2.12 11.39
N ASP A 93 13.12 0.84 11.35
CA ASP A 93 13.54 -0.15 10.37
C ASP A 93 12.82 -0.04 9.02
N ALA A 94 11.71 0.69 8.94
CA ALA A 94 10.86 0.79 7.74
C ALA A 94 11.62 1.10 6.45
N LEU A 95 12.57 2.04 6.52
CA LEU A 95 13.39 2.44 5.38
C LEU A 95 14.51 1.43 5.09
N SER A 96 15.04 0.74 6.10
CA SER A 96 16.03 -0.33 5.93
C SER A 96 15.42 -1.57 5.25
N LEU A 97 14.14 -1.81 5.51
CA LEU A 97 13.35 -2.88 4.90
C LEU A 97 13.09 -2.65 3.40
N LEU A 98 13.23 -1.41 2.92
CA LEU A 98 13.26 -1.10 1.49
C LEU A 98 14.50 -1.64 0.77
N ASN A 99 15.35 -2.45 1.41
CA ASN A 99 16.47 -3.16 0.78
C ASN A 99 16.34 -4.69 0.77
N VAL A 100 15.28 -5.25 1.36
CA VAL A 100 15.06 -6.71 1.46
C VAL A 100 14.49 -7.27 0.16
N THR A 101 14.95 -8.45 -0.26
CA THR A 101 14.35 -9.25 -1.34
C THR A 101 13.76 -10.53 -0.78
N CYS A 102 12.72 -11.05 -1.43
CA CYS A 102 12.03 -12.26 -1.02
C CYS A 102 11.84 -13.19 -2.21
N ASP A 103 12.05 -14.48 -1.97
CA ASP A 103 11.71 -15.55 -2.91
C ASP A 103 10.53 -16.36 -2.34
N CYS A 104 9.43 -16.43 -3.07
CA CYS A 104 8.24 -17.21 -2.67
C CYS A 104 7.78 -18.06 -3.85
N GLY A 105 7.73 -19.39 -3.67
CA GLY A 105 7.20 -20.29 -4.71
C GLY A 105 7.95 -20.27 -6.05
N GLY A 106 9.21 -19.83 -6.07
CA GLY A 106 10.01 -19.66 -7.30
C GLY A 106 9.85 -18.29 -7.98
N GLU A 107 9.03 -17.41 -7.43
CA GLU A 107 8.93 -16.01 -7.85
C GLU A 107 9.88 -15.13 -7.02
N HIS A 108 10.61 -14.26 -7.71
CA HIS A 108 11.49 -13.28 -7.10
C HIS A 108 10.79 -11.93 -6.97
N PHE A 109 10.72 -11.40 -5.75
CA PHE A 109 10.12 -10.11 -5.48
C PHE A 109 11.21 -9.09 -5.17
N GLY A 110 11.36 -8.08 -6.03
CA GLY A 110 12.41 -7.07 -5.95
C GLY A 110 11.92 -5.64 -5.68
N ASN A 111 10.64 -5.36 -5.95
CA ASN A 111 10.05 -4.03 -5.71
C ASN A 111 9.42 -3.94 -4.34
N ARG A 112 9.50 -2.78 -3.71
CA ARG A 112 9.30 -2.65 -2.26
C ARG A 112 8.38 -1.49 -1.93
N ALA A 113 7.36 -1.81 -1.15
CA ALA A 113 6.38 -0.89 -0.64
C ALA A 113 6.41 -0.93 0.89
N VAL A 114 6.39 0.22 1.56
CA VAL A 114 6.25 0.31 3.02
C VAL A 114 4.86 0.81 3.34
N VAL A 115 4.09 0.02 4.07
CA VAL A 115 2.79 0.40 4.59
C VAL A 115 2.97 0.91 6.00
N LYS A 116 2.44 2.09 6.29
CA LYS A 116 2.32 2.62 7.65
C LYS A 116 0.85 2.80 8.00
N LEU A 117 0.44 2.24 9.13
CA LEU A 117 -0.86 2.51 9.73
C LEU A 117 -0.86 3.94 10.27
N LEU A 118 -1.83 4.76 9.85
CA LEU A 118 -2.04 6.10 10.41
C LEU A 118 -3.02 6.03 11.58
N ASN A 119 -4.09 5.25 11.42
CA ASN A 119 -5.07 4.86 12.43
C ASN A 119 -5.92 3.70 11.88
N GLU A 120 -6.96 3.28 12.59
CA GLU A 120 -7.85 2.17 12.19
C GLU A 120 -8.52 2.31 10.81
N ASN A 121 -8.63 3.53 10.28
CA ASN A 121 -9.33 3.85 9.03
C ASN A 121 -8.39 4.16 7.86
N TYR A 122 -7.13 4.53 8.16
CA TYR A 122 -6.21 5.11 7.20
C TYR A 122 -4.83 4.48 7.22
N PHE A 123 -4.29 4.27 6.02
CA PHE A 123 -2.97 3.68 5.79
C PHE A 123 -2.25 4.51 4.74
N VAL A 124 -0.93 4.53 4.78
CA VAL A 124 -0.11 5.11 3.72
C VAL A 124 0.87 4.05 3.21
N ILE A 125 0.93 3.90 1.89
CA ILE A 125 1.84 2.98 1.21
C ILE A 125 2.88 3.80 0.47
N TYR A 126 4.13 3.67 0.87
CA TYR A 126 5.29 4.29 0.26
C TYR A 126 5.92 3.33 -0.74
N THR A 127 5.98 3.69 -2.02
CA THR A 127 6.64 2.89 -3.07
C THR A 127 7.75 3.69 -3.72
N ARG A 128 8.88 3.04 -4.00
CA ARG A 128 9.86 3.59 -4.95
C ARG A 128 9.41 3.28 -6.37
N LEU A 129 9.44 4.29 -7.25
CA LEU A 129 9.07 4.13 -8.66
C LEU A 129 10.20 3.46 -9.48
N SER A 130 11.44 3.51 -8.99
CA SER A 130 12.62 2.86 -9.56
C SER A 130 13.56 2.33 -8.48
N PRO A 131 14.31 1.24 -8.75
CA PRO A 131 15.32 0.70 -7.84
C PRO A 131 16.55 1.62 -7.65
N THR A 132 16.70 2.68 -8.44
CA THR A 132 17.81 3.63 -8.27
C THR A 132 17.55 4.59 -7.11
N GLU A 133 18.56 4.85 -6.28
CA GLU A 133 18.43 5.52 -4.96
C GLU A 133 17.92 6.96 -4.96
N ASN A 134 17.66 7.56 -6.13
CA ASN A 134 17.39 8.99 -6.27
C ASN A 134 15.96 9.35 -6.73
N GLU A 135 15.06 8.38 -6.90
CA GLU A 135 13.68 8.68 -7.28
C GLU A 135 12.77 9.04 -6.09
N PRO A 136 11.79 9.95 -6.29
CA PRO A 136 10.88 10.35 -5.24
C PRO A 136 10.05 9.16 -4.77
N VAL A 137 9.99 8.98 -3.44
CA VAL A 137 9.08 8.04 -2.80
C VAL A 137 7.65 8.50 -3.06
N LEU A 138 6.88 7.70 -3.79
CA LEU A 138 5.45 7.88 -3.96
C LEU A 138 4.75 7.41 -2.69
N ALA A 139 4.03 8.29 -2.01
CA ALA A 139 3.14 7.94 -0.93
C ALA A 139 1.69 7.88 -1.44
N THR A 140 1.05 6.73 -1.32
CA THR A 140 -0.38 6.56 -1.62
C THR A 140 -1.15 6.37 -0.33
N VAL A 141 -2.11 7.24 -0.05
CA VAL A 141 -2.99 7.12 1.11
C VAL A 141 -4.20 6.27 0.75
N PHE A 142 -4.51 5.31 1.62
CA PHE A 142 -5.63 4.39 1.53
C PHE A 142 -6.60 4.60 2.69
N ALA A 143 -7.88 4.41 2.41
CA ALA A 143 -8.94 4.49 3.40
C ALA A 143 -9.89 3.28 3.31
N LYS A 144 -10.44 2.84 4.45
CA LYS A 144 -11.49 1.80 4.50
C LYS A 144 -12.82 2.31 3.92
N ALA A 145 -13.12 3.59 4.12
CA ALA A 145 -14.25 4.30 3.53
C ALA A 145 -13.74 5.54 2.77
N VAL A 146 -14.41 5.91 1.68
CA VAL A 146 -14.02 7.10 0.89
C VAL A 146 -14.37 8.36 1.70
N PRO A 147 -13.40 9.23 2.06
CA PRO A 147 -13.66 10.42 2.86
C PRO A 147 -14.04 11.64 2.01
N ALA A 148 -14.42 12.72 2.68
CA ALA A 148 -14.58 14.02 2.04
C ALA A 148 -13.24 14.64 1.61
N PHE A 149 -13.26 15.46 0.55
CA PHE A 149 -12.06 16.10 0.01
C PHE A 149 -11.23 16.82 1.10
N LEU A 150 -11.88 17.63 1.93
CA LEU A 150 -11.21 18.40 2.99
C LEU A 150 -10.59 17.52 4.07
N GLU A 151 -11.24 16.39 4.39
CA GLU A 151 -10.71 15.43 5.34
C GLU A 151 -9.42 14.81 4.84
N ILE A 152 -9.37 14.41 3.55
CA ILE A 152 -8.17 13.85 2.92
C ILE A 152 -7.02 14.86 2.94
N VAL A 153 -7.29 16.11 2.57
CA VAL A 153 -6.28 17.18 2.56
C VAL A 153 -5.73 17.42 3.97
N ASN A 154 -6.58 17.47 4.98
CA ASN A 154 -6.16 17.67 6.36
C ASN A 154 -5.38 16.47 6.90
N LEU A 155 -5.81 15.24 6.59
CA LEU A 155 -5.10 14.02 6.96
C LEU A 155 -3.68 14.02 6.37
N VAL A 156 -3.51 14.32 5.08
CA VAL A 156 -2.18 14.30 4.45
C VAL A 156 -1.22 15.31 5.11
N LYS A 157 -1.74 16.45 5.58
CA LYS A 157 -0.95 17.45 6.31
C LYS A 157 -0.41 16.95 7.65
N THR A 158 -1.07 15.99 8.30
CA THR A 158 -0.60 15.43 9.57
C THR A 158 0.45 14.34 9.38
N ILE A 159 0.63 13.82 8.16
CA ILE A 159 1.62 12.77 7.87
C ILE A 159 3.02 13.38 7.84
N PRO A 160 3.95 12.95 8.72
CA PRO A 160 5.32 13.46 8.73
C PRO A 160 5.99 13.31 7.37
N GLY A 161 6.63 14.39 6.89
CA GLY A 161 7.34 14.41 5.60
C GLY A 161 6.45 14.63 4.36
N LEU A 162 5.13 14.67 4.51
CA LEU A 162 4.20 14.92 3.39
C LEU A 162 3.50 16.28 3.45
N GLY A 163 3.39 16.92 4.62
CA GLY A 163 2.50 18.08 4.79
C GLY A 163 2.80 19.34 3.96
N ASN A 164 4.01 19.49 3.44
CA ASN A 164 4.40 20.61 2.56
C ASN A 164 4.40 20.25 1.06
N LYS A 165 4.02 19.02 0.70
CA LYS A 165 4.06 18.53 -0.66
C LYS A 165 2.71 18.69 -1.35
N THR A 166 2.72 18.81 -2.67
CA THR A 166 1.50 18.79 -3.48
C THR A 166 0.83 17.43 -3.38
N VAL A 167 -0.49 17.42 -3.22
CA VAL A 167 -1.31 16.23 -3.05
C VAL A 167 -2.18 16.05 -4.29
N GLY A 168 -2.14 14.86 -4.90
CA GLY A 168 -3.10 14.44 -5.92
C GLY A 168 -4.25 13.67 -5.27
N ILE A 169 -5.47 14.18 -5.35
CA ILE A 169 -6.66 13.47 -4.84
C ILE A 169 -7.09 12.42 -5.85
N VAL A 170 -7.32 11.21 -5.35
CA VAL A 170 -7.67 10.03 -6.16
C VAL A 170 -9.15 9.69 -6.03
N CYS A 171 -9.65 9.63 -4.79
CA CYS A 171 -11.05 9.38 -4.47
C CYS A 171 -11.46 10.31 -3.33
N SER A 172 -12.60 10.95 -3.48
CA SER A 172 -13.36 11.52 -2.37
C SER A 172 -14.84 11.35 -2.65
N VAL A 173 -15.71 11.53 -1.65
CA VAL A 173 -17.16 11.37 -1.82
C VAL A 173 -17.71 12.27 -2.94
N GLU A 174 -17.12 13.45 -3.13
CA GLU A 174 -17.52 14.40 -4.17
C GLU A 174 -17.06 13.99 -5.58
N PHE A 175 -16.12 13.07 -5.67
CA PHE A 175 -15.47 12.66 -6.92
C PHE A 175 -15.45 11.13 -7.12
N ASP A 176 -16.24 10.36 -6.37
CA ASP A 176 -16.34 8.91 -6.55
C ASP A 176 -17.22 8.60 -7.78
N PRO A 177 -16.65 8.15 -8.91
CA PRO A 177 -17.43 7.85 -10.11
C PRO A 177 -18.36 6.63 -9.92
N SER A 178 -18.25 5.89 -8.81
CA SER A 178 -19.17 4.79 -8.49
C SER A 178 -20.50 5.22 -7.89
N GLU A 179 -20.63 6.49 -7.46
CA GLU A 179 -21.91 7.09 -7.04
C GLU A 179 -22.56 7.96 -8.13
N ALA A 180 -21.82 8.35 -9.17
CA ALA A 180 -22.36 9.12 -10.31
C ALA A 180 -23.31 8.34 -11.24
N SER A 181 -23.72 7.12 -10.85
CA SER A 181 -24.58 6.21 -11.63
C SER A 181 -25.84 5.74 -10.88
N GLN A 182 -26.24 6.41 -9.78
CA GLN A 182 -27.54 6.20 -9.15
C GLN A 182 -28.50 7.35 -9.46
#